data_AF-A0A2V5M837-F1
#
_entry.id   AF-A0A2V5M837-F1
#
_cell.length_a   1.000
_cell.length_b   1.000
_cell.length_c   1.000
_cell.angle_alpha   90.00
_cell.angle_beta   90.00
_cell.angle_gamma   90.00
#
_symmetry.space_group_name_H-M   'P 1'
#
loop_
_entity.id
_entity.type
_entity.pdbx_description
1 polymer ?
#
loop_
_entity_poly.entity_id
_entity_poly.type
_entity_poly.pdbx_seq_one_letter_code
_entity_poly.pdbx_strand_id
1 'polypeptide(L)'
;MKHASVGQLLLVGVQGLELGADEAKLLRRVQPGGFILFARNIKTPEQLRKLTDDLRNLSIVEPIITIDQEGGRVSRLRQIGNEPPNAQQLRDKDDAALVREHG
;
A
#
# COMPACT_ATOMS: atom_id res chain seq x y z
N MET A 1 7.70 6.12 -28.46
CA MET A 1 8.13 5.48 -27.20
C MET A 1 7.64 6.35 -26.06
N LYS A 2 6.84 5.82 -25.12
CA LYS A 2 6.46 6.58 -23.92
C LYS A 2 7.75 6.84 -23.14
N HIS A 3 8.21 8.09 -23.07
CA HIS A 3 9.37 8.43 -22.26
C HIS A 3 9.08 8.00 -20.82
N ALA A 4 9.94 7.15 -20.24
CA ALA A 4 9.87 6.86 -18.82
C ALA A 4 10.08 8.18 -18.08
N SER A 5 9.01 8.73 -17.50
CA SER A 5 9.11 9.97 -16.72
C SER A 5 9.91 9.68 -15.45
N VAL A 6 10.67 10.68 -14.97
CA VAL A 6 11.38 10.56 -13.67
C VAL A 6 10.43 10.20 -12.53
N GLY A 7 9.14 10.55 -12.64
CA GLY A 7 8.12 10.15 -11.68
C GLY A 7 8.00 8.64 -11.50
N GLN A 8 8.25 7.85 -12.53
CA GLN A 8 8.21 6.38 -12.44
C GLN A 8 9.25 5.79 -11.48
N LEU A 9 10.26 6.57 -11.08
CA LEU A 9 11.27 6.18 -10.08
C LEU A 9 10.84 6.52 -8.64
N LEU A 10 9.65 7.08 -8.44
CA LEU A 10 9.15 7.53 -7.14
C LEU A 10 8.13 6.55 -6.57
N LEU A 11 8.29 6.26 -5.28
CA LEU A 11 7.28 5.66 -4.40
C LEU A 11 6.80 6.76 -3.45
N VAL A 12 5.50 7.12 -3.52
CA VAL A 12 4.96 8.25 -2.74
C VAL A 12 3.83 7.83 -1.81
N GLY A 13 3.71 8.51 -0.68
CA GLY A 13 2.58 8.32 0.23
C GLY A 13 1.32 9.06 -0.25
N VAL A 14 0.17 8.62 0.25
CA VAL A 14 -1.14 9.27 0.06
C VAL A 14 -1.60 9.93 1.35
N GLN A 15 -2.29 11.05 1.26
CA GLN A 15 -2.65 11.86 2.44
C GLN A 15 -3.74 11.21 3.30
N GLY A 16 -4.83 10.72 2.69
CA GLY A 16 -6.01 10.28 3.42
C GLY A 16 -6.67 9.01 2.89
N LEU A 17 -7.93 8.82 3.30
CA LEU A 17 -8.78 7.70 2.88
C LEU A 17 -9.22 7.82 1.41
N GLU A 18 -9.23 9.02 0.87
CA GLU A 18 -9.67 9.33 -0.49
C GLU A 18 -8.78 10.40 -1.07
N LEU A 19 -8.66 10.43 -2.41
CA LEU A 19 -7.87 11.45 -3.10
C LEU A 19 -8.62 12.77 -3.14
N GLY A 20 -7.99 13.82 -2.59
CA GLY A 20 -8.42 15.19 -2.83
C GLY A 20 -8.15 15.63 -4.26
N ALA A 21 -8.88 16.64 -4.74
CA ALA A 21 -8.73 17.15 -6.11
C ALA A 21 -7.29 17.63 -6.42
N ASP A 22 -6.67 18.36 -5.49
CA ASP A 22 -5.31 18.88 -5.65
C ASP A 22 -4.25 17.79 -5.62
N GLU A 23 -4.40 16.81 -4.72
CA GLU A 23 -3.53 15.64 -4.67
C GLU A 23 -3.63 14.85 -5.98
N ALA A 24 -4.85 14.55 -6.45
CA ALA A 24 -5.06 13.86 -7.72
C ALA A 24 -4.47 14.64 -8.92
N LYS A 25 -4.57 15.97 -8.93
CA LYS A 25 -3.95 16.82 -9.97
C LYS A 25 -2.42 16.72 -9.94
N LEU A 26 -1.82 16.76 -8.74
CA LEU A 26 -0.37 16.61 -8.57
C LEU A 26 0.08 15.23 -9.04
N LEU A 27 -0.59 14.16 -8.60
CA LEU A 27 -0.25 12.79 -8.96
C LEU A 27 -0.37 12.55 -10.47
N ARG A 28 -1.39 13.10 -11.14
CA ARG A 28 -1.50 13.06 -12.61
C ARG A 28 -0.33 13.72 -13.32
N ARG A 29 0.22 14.81 -12.77
CA ARG A 29 1.38 15.50 -13.34
C ARG A 29 2.69 14.75 -13.09
N VAL A 30 2.86 14.21 -11.88
CA VAL A 30 4.11 13.53 -11.48
C VAL A 30 4.21 12.14 -12.11
N GLN A 31 3.12 11.38 -12.16
CA GLN A 31 3.09 9.98 -12.57
C GLN A 31 4.07 9.10 -11.76
N PRO A 32 3.86 8.93 -10.43
CA PRO A 32 4.66 8.01 -9.62
C PRO A 32 4.65 6.58 -10.16
N GLY A 33 5.74 5.84 -9.96
CA GLY A 33 5.79 4.41 -10.28
C GLY A 33 5.11 3.54 -9.23
N GLY A 34 4.92 4.08 -8.02
CA GLY A 34 4.19 3.39 -6.98
C GLY A 34 3.69 4.29 -5.86
N PHE A 35 2.84 3.69 -5.03
CA PHE A 35 2.26 4.30 -3.85
C PHE A 35 2.51 3.45 -2.61
N ILE A 36 2.75 4.07 -1.46
CA ILE A 36 2.81 3.40 -0.15
C ILE A 36 1.64 3.84 0.73
N LEU A 37 0.91 2.85 1.25
CA LEU A 37 -0.26 3.06 2.11
C LEU A 37 0.11 2.89 3.59
N PHE A 38 -0.45 3.76 4.42
CA PHE A 38 -0.33 3.74 5.87
C PHE A 38 -1.70 3.54 6.53
N ALA A 39 -1.72 3.37 7.86
CA ALA A 39 -2.96 3.20 8.62
C ALA A 39 -3.99 4.33 8.38
N ARG A 40 -3.53 5.57 8.15
CA ARG A 40 -4.41 6.73 7.84
C ARG A 40 -5.15 6.62 6.49
N ASN A 41 -4.76 5.68 5.64
CA ASN A 41 -5.35 5.46 4.32
C ASN A 41 -6.39 4.32 4.32
N ILE A 42 -6.62 3.67 5.46
CA ILE A 42 -7.39 2.44 5.58
C ILE A 42 -8.52 2.63 6.60
N LYS A 43 -9.76 2.38 6.18
CA LYS A 43 -10.95 2.41 7.04
C LYS A 43 -11.83 1.18 6.88
N THR A 44 -12.17 0.81 5.64
CA THR A 44 -12.92 -0.42 5.32
C THR A 44 -12.31 -1.08 4.07
N PRO A 45 -12.54 -2.39 3.84
CA PRO A 45 -12.09 -3.05 2.61
C PRO A 45 -12.58 -2.35 1.33
N GLU A 46 -13.84 -1.90 1.31
CA GLU A 46 -14.46 -1.24 0.16
C GLU A 46 -13.84 0.14 -0.09
N GLN A 47 -13.58 0.91 0.97
CA GLN A 47 -12.89 2.20 0.85
C GLN A 47 -11.46 2.02 0.36
N LEU A 48 -10.72 1.04 0.90
CA LEU A 48 -9.36 0.74 0.46
C LEU A 48 -9.33 0.28 -1.01
N ARG A 49 -10.31 -0.54 -1.41
CA ARG A 49 -10.49 -0.94 -2.82
C ARG A 49 -10.68 0.28 -3.71
N LYS A 50 -11.58 1.18 -3.33
CA LYS A 50 -11.81 2.43 -4.06
C LYS A 50 -10.55 3.30 -4.16
N LEU A 51 -9.83 3.50 -3.05
CA LEU A 51 -8.60 4.29 -3.04
C LEU A 51 -7.55 3.71 -4.01
N THR A 52 -7.35 2.39 -3.98
CA THR A 52 -6.40 1.73 -4.89
C THR A 52 -6.85 1.76 -6.35
N ASP A 53 -8.15 1.71 -6.64
CA ASP A 53 -8.68 1.94 -7.98
C ASP A 53 -8.43 3.38 -8.46
N ASP A 54 -8.69 4.37 -7.61
CA ASP A 54 -8.47 5.78 -7.96
C ASP A 54 -7.00 6.06 -8.29
N LEU A 55 -6.06 5.45 -7.55
CA LEU A 55 -4.61 5.54 -7.80
C LEU A 55 -4.19 4.86 -9.11
N ARG A 56 -4.79 3.72 -9.45
CA ARG A 56 -4.56 3.04 -10.74
C ARG A 56 -5.11 3.87 -11.90
N ASN A 57 -6.35 4.35 -11.77
CA ASN A 57 -7.05 5.10 -12.81
C ASN A 57 -6.40 6.44 -13.17
N LEU A 58 -5.68 7.08 -12.24
CA LEU A 58 -4.93 8.33 -12.53
C LEU A 58 -3.56 8.09 -13.17
N SER A 59 -3.10 6.83 -13.20
CA SER A 59 -1.76 6.45 -13.61
C SER A 59 -1.76 5.95 -15.06
N ILE A 60 -0.80 6.43 -15.87
CA ILE A 60 -0.64 6.03 -17.28
C ILE A 60 0.02 4.65 -17.39
N VAL A 61 0.87 4.32 -16.43
CA VAL A 61 1.49 3.01 -16.22
C VAL A 61 0.95 2.47 -14.92
N GLU A 62 0.55 1.19 -14.90
CA GLU A 62 0.02 0.53 -13.71
C GLU A 62 1.03 0.66 -12.54
N PRO A 63 0.66 1.33 -11.43
CA PRO A 63 1.59 1.58 -10.33
C PRO A 63 1.68 0.37 -9.40
N ILE A 64 2.83 0.23 -8.73
CA ILE A 64 2.94 -0.71 -7.61
C ILE A 64 2.28 -0.09 -6.38
N ILE A 65 1.36 -0.81 -5.75
CA ILE A 65 0.77 -0.42 -4.45
C ILE A 65 1.45 -1.22 -3.36
N THR A 66 2.02 -0.53 -2.38
CA THR A 66 2.83 -1.11 -1.30
C THR A 66 2.26 -0.77 0.07
N ILE A 67 2.63 -1.57 1.06
CA ILE A 67 2.18 -1.46 2.45
C ILE A 67 3.18 -2.20 3.35
N ASP A 68 3.45 -1.69 4.54
CA ASP A 68 4.18 -2.44 5.57
C ASP A 68 3.20 -3.31 6.35
N GLN A 69 3.19 -4.62 6.07
CA GLN A 69 2.27 -5.58 6.66
C GLN A 69 3.03 -6.77 7.27
N GLU A 70 3.85 -6.50 8.29
CA GLU A 70 4.76 -7.46 8.93
C GLU A 70 4.14 -8.21 10.12
N GLY A 71 2.90 -7.85 10.50
CA GLY A 71 2.26 -8.29 11.73
C GLY A 71 2.72 -7.50 12.96
N GLY A 72 2.02 -7.67 14.07
CA GLY A 72 2.24 -6.86 15.26
C GLY A 72 2.25 -5.35 14.96
N ARG A 73 3.12 -4.59 15.63
CA ARG A 73 3.13 -3.12 15.58
C ARG A 73 3.25 -2.53 14.17
N VAL A 74 3.71 -3.32 13.19
CA VAL A 74 3.91 -2.93 11.79
C VAL A 74 2.86 -3.60 10.89
N SER A 75 1.59 -3.49 11.29
CA SER A 75 0.45 -3.95 10.50
C SER A 75 -0.52 -2.80 10.31
N ARG A 76 -0.91 -2.52 9.06
CA ARG A 76 -1.84 -1.41 8.74
C ARG A 76 -3.27 -1.91 8.48
N LEU A 77 -3.45 -3.21 8.25
CA LEU A 77 -4.76 -3.80 7.96
C LEU A 77 -5.55 -4.27 9.19
N ARG A 78 -5.04 -4.05 10.41
CA ARG A 78 -5.64 -4.46 11.70
C ARG A 78 -7.14 -4.20 11.85
N GLN A 79 -7.64 -3.11 11.28
CA GLN A 79 -9.04 -2.70 11.43
C GLN A 79 -9.98 -3.41 10.44
N ILE A 80 -9.44 -4.01 9.39
CA ILE A 80 -10.20 -4.55 8.26
C ILE A 80 -9.84 -5.99 7.91
N GLY A 81 -8.99 -6.64 8.71
CA GLY A 81 -8.51 -7.99 8.49
C GLY A 81 -7.91 -8.60 9.76
N ASN A 82 -7.47 -9.85 9.65
CA ASN A 82 -6.82 -10.55 10.75
C ASN A 82 -5.37 -10.11 10.88
N GLU A 83 -4.91 -9.98 12.12
CA GLU A 83 -3.52 -9.64 12.42
C GLU A 83 -2.66 -10.91 12.33
N PRO A 84 -1.68 -10.97 11.40
CA PRO A 84 -0.74 -12.09 11.36
C PRO A 84 0.25 -12.01 12.54
N PRO A 85 0.87 -13.15 12.92
CA PRO A 85 1.97 -13.13 13.88
C PRO A 85 3.11 -12.25 13.36
N ASN A 86 3.80 -11.56 14.27
CA ASN A 86 5.01 -10.83 13.90
C ASN A 86 6.23 -11.76 13.83
N ALA A 87 7.32 -11.26 13.24
CA ALA A 87 8.56 -12.02 13.07
C ALA A 87 9.11 -12.65 14.37
N GLN A 88 9.00 -11.97 15.52
CA GLN A 88 9.44 -12.52 16.80
C GLN A 88 8.57 -13.70 17.24
N GLN A 89 7.24 -13.58 17.11
CA GLN A 89 6.32 -14.66 17.44
C GLN A 89 6.55 -15.91 16.58
N LEU A 90 6.85 -15.73 15.29
CA LEU A 90 7.21 -16.82 14.40
C LEU A 90 8.54 -17.46 14.80
N ARG A 91 9.56 -16.65 15.10
CA ARG A 91 10.86 -17.12 15.58
C ARG A 91 10.74 -17.93 16.87
N ASP A 92 9.93 -17.48 17.82
CA ASP A 92 9.77 -18.15 19.12
C ASP A 92 9.11 -19.54 18.99
N LYS A 93 8.42 -19.80 17.87
CA LYS A 93 7.85 -21.13 17.55
C LYS A 93 8.85 -22.08 16.89
N ASP A 94 9.89 -21.55 16.27
CA ASP A 94 10.92 -22.33 15.56
C ASP A 94 10.34 -23.34 14.55
N ASP A 95 9.29 -22.94 13.84
CA ASP A 95 8.59 -23.77 12.86
C ASP A 95 8.53 -23.07 11.50
N ALA A 96 9.28 -23.59 10.53
CA ALA A 96 9.34 -23.05 9.17
C ALA A 96 8.00 -23.19 8.41
N ALA A 97 7.13 -24.12 8.80
CA ALA A 97 5.80 -24.23 8.21
C ALA A 97 4.92 -23.03 8.58
N LEU A 98 5.00 -22.57 9.83
CA LEU A 98 4.29 -21.36 10.28
C LEU A 98 4.79 -20.09 9.60
N VAL A 99 6.10 -19.99 9.33
CA VAL A 99 6.66 -18.88 8.54
C VAL A 99 6.01 -18.87 7.16
N ARG A 100 6.05 -20.00 6.43
CA ARG A 100 5.47 -20.13 5.09
C ARG A 100 3.97 -19.83 5.04
N GLU A 101 3.21 -20.20 6.07
CA GLU A 101 1.77 -19.95 6.15
C GLU A 101 1.46 -18.45 6.28
N HIS A 102 2.28 -17.71 7.04
CA HIS A 102 2.03 -16.31 7.36
C HIS A 102 2.82 -15.31 6.51
N GLY A 103 3.78 -15.77 5.70
CA GLY A 103 4.63 -14.97 4.80
C GLY A 103 6.10 -15.14 5.10
#